data_AF-A0A3C0GNB6-F1
#
_entry.id   AF-A0A3C0GNB6-F1
#
_cell.length_a   1.000
_cell.length_b   1.000
_cell.length_c   1.000
_cell.angle_alpha   90.00
_cell.angle_beta   90.00
_cell.angle_gamma   90.00
#
_symmetry.space_group_name_H-M   'P 1'
#
loop_
_entity.id
_entity.type
_entity.pdbx_description
1 polymer ?
#
loop_
_entity_poly.entity_id
_entity_poly.type
_entity_poly.pdbx_seq_one_letter_code
_entity_poly.pdbx_strand_id
1 'polypeptide(L)'
;ASWMSMLFAAGMGIGLVFWGAAEPISHFIKPPEGLAPQSMEAARASMRYAFFHWGLHPWAIYALIGLAMAWFQFNRNGRGLISDLLQPVIGAHHRGWIGTVVNVAAVVATAIGVATTLGFGTIQIAAGLQRVFGIGDSIPVQLTIIAVAFVLYMASTTSGVNRGIKWLSNFNLGLAAVLLALVMVLGPTGFIFDTFTTTIGSYLNSLVTMSLRMSPFSGSTWVADWTIFYWAWWIAWAPFVGSFIARVSRGRSIREFVLGVVIAPSVLGFLWFSVFGGTALWSQIFGHVDLAQALGNGYETVLFTMFDSLPMPMVLSVIALVLLMIFFVTSADSAVLVL
;
A
#
# COMPACT_ATOMS: atom_id res chain seq x y z
N ALA A 1 -13.50 1.96 -19.63
CA ALA A 1 -12.97 2.52 -18.37
C ALA A 1 -12.82 1.52 -17.21
N SER A 2 -13.28 0.26 -17.26
CA SER A 2 -13.30 -0.59 -16.04
C SER A 2 -11.96 -1.24 -15.64
N TRP A 3 -11.08 -1.62 -16.58
CA TRP A 3 -9.88 -2.40 -16.25
C TRP A 3 -8.85 -1.63 -15.42
N MET A 4 -8.48 -0.42 -15.86
CA MET A 4 -7.50 0.39 -15.14
C MET A 4 -8.03 0.81 -13.76
N SER A 5 -9.32 1.17 -13.66
CA SER A 5 -9.98 1.44 -12.38
C SER A 5 -9.95 0.24 -11.42
N MET A 6 -10.12 -0.99 -11.93
CA MET A 6 -10.00 -2.20 -11.10
C MET A 6 -8.55 -2.47 -10.67
N LEU A 7 -7.56 -2.22 -11.52
CA LEU A 7 -6.14 -2.31 -11.13
C LEU A 7 -5.80 -1.28 -10.05
N PHE A 8 -6.35 -0.06 -10.15
CA PHE A 8 -6.20 0.95 -9.11
C PHE A 8 -6.87 0.56 -7.80
N ALA A 9 -8.10 0.01 -7.85
CA ALA A 9 -8.79 -0.53 -6.67
C ALA A 9 -7.98 -1.62 -5.95
N ALA A 10 -7.18 -2.38 -6.69
CA ALA A 10 -6.46 -3.54 -6.16
C ALA A 10 -5.20 -3.19 -5.36
N GLY A 11 -4.57 -2.04 -5.59
CA GLY A 11 -3.41 -1.64 -4.79
C GLY A 11 -3.46 -0.22 -4.21
N MET A 12 -4.57 0.50 -4.37
CA MET A 12 -4.93 1.54 -3.42
C MET A 12 -5.51 0.87 -2.18
N GLY A 13 -4.83 0.99 -1.04
CA GLY A 13 -5.26 0.36 0.20
C GLY A 13 -4.79 1.10 1.44
N ILE A 14 -5.07 0.51 2.60
CA ILE A 14 -4.68 1.04 3.92
C ILE A 14 -3.19 1.41 3.95
N GLY A 15 -2.33 0.60 3.35
CA GLY A 15 -0.90 0.83 3.34
C GLY A 15 -0.49 2.21 2.77
N LEU A 16 -1.11 2.65 1.67
CA LEU A 16 -0.82 3.97 1.09
C LEU A 16 -1.27 5.11 2.00
N VAL A 17 -2.43 4.98 2.65
CA VAL A 17 -2.95 6.00 3.57
C VAL A 17 -2.08 6.06 4.83
N PHE A 18 -1.71 4.90 5.37
CA PHE A 18 -0.88 4.76 6.57
C PHE A 18 0.53 5.31 6.34
N TRP A 19 1.23 4.81 5.33
CA TRP A 19 2.64 5.14 5.10
C TRP A 19 2.84 6.43 4.31
N GLY A 20 1.80 6.93 3.62
CA GLY A 20 1.88 8.08 2.72
C GLY A 20 2.54 9.31 3.34
N ALA A 21 2.19 9.64 4.58
CA ALA A 21 2.83 10.70 5.35
C ALA A 21 3.90 10.16 6.33
N ALA A 22 3.65 9.00 6.93
CA ALA A 22 4.46 8.48 8.03
C ALA A 22 5.86 7.99 7.58
N GLU A 23 5.97 7.32 6.43
CA GLU A 23 7.24 6.79 5.94
C GLU A 23 8.24 7.91 5.59
N PRO A 24 7.88 8.96 4.83
CA PRO A 24 8.80 10.07 4.55
C PRO A 24 9.28 10.80 5.80
N ILE A 25 8.41 11.02 6.79
CA ILE A 25 8.78 11.63 8.08
C ILE A 25 9.72 10.71 8.88
N SER A 26 9.41 9.41 8.93
CA SER A 26 10.27 8.42 9.57
C SER A 26 11.67 8.39 8.97
N HIS A 27 11.77 8.34 7.64
CA HIS A 27 13.04 8.39 6.94
C HIS A 27 13.74 9.75 7.03
N PHE A 28 13.02 10.84 7.29
CA PHE A 28 13.68 12.12 7.54
C PHE A 28 14.36 12.15 8.91
N ILE A 29 13.73 11.54 9.93
CA ILE A 29 14.23 11.50 11.31
C ILE A 29 15.27 10.39 11.50
N LYS A 30 15.06 9.23 10.88
CA LYS A 30 15.96 8.07 10.89
C LYS A 30 16.31 7.70 9.45
N PRO A 31 17.22 8.44 8.81
CA PRO A 31 17.45 8.30 7.39
C PRO A 31 18.19 7.03 6.99
N PRO A 32 17.96 6.58 5.75
CA PRO A 32 18.80 5.56 5.13
C PRO A 32 20.22 6.09 4.94
N GLU A 33 21.11 5.18 4.54
CA GLU A 33 22.43 5.55 4.02
C GLU A 33 23.39 6.20 5.01
N GLY A 34 23.04 6.26 6.30
CA GLY A 34 23.86 6.94 7.32
C GLY A 34 23.87 8.46 7.17
N LEU A 35 22.87 9.04 6.48
CA LEU A 35 22.73 10.48 6.35
C LEU A 35 22.48 11.14 7.71
N ALA A 36 22.78 12.43 7.82
CA ALA A 36 22.47 13.20 9.01
C ALA A 36 20.93 13.28 9.19
N PRO A 37 20.39 12.90 10.36
CA PRO A 37 18.97 13.09 10.68
C PRO A 37 18.51 14.52 10.42
N GLN A 38 17.29 14.65 9.89
CA GLN A 38 16.62 15.93 9.64
C GLN A 38 17.37 16.91 8.70
N SER A 39 18.32 16.41 7.92
CA SER A 39 19.01 17.17 6.87
C SER A 39 18.19 17.25 5.58
N MET A 40 18.51 18.21 4.71
CA MET A 40 17.84 18.31 3.39
C MET A 40 18.18 17.11 2.50
N GLU A 41 19.36 16.52 2.66
CA GLU A 41 19.75 15.27 2.04
C GLU A 41 18.86 14.11 2.51
N ALA A 42 18.58 14.03 3.82
CA ALA A 42 17.64 13.05 4.38
C ALA A 42 16.22 13.24 3.84
N ALA A 43 15.75 14.48 3.65
CA ALA A 43 14.43 14.75 3.07
C ALA A 43 14.32 14.32 1.59
N ARG A 44 15.40 14.47 0.82
CA ARG A 44 15.44 13.96 -0.57
C ARG A 44 15.48 12.45 -0.60
N ALA A 45 16.30 11.84 0.27
CA ALA A 45 16.41 10.39 0.36
C ALA A 45 15.12 9.73 0.85
N SER A 46 14.40 10.34 1.80
CA SER A 46 13.14 9.83 2.33
C SER A 46 12.08 9.67 1.24
N MET A 47 11.89 10.70 0.42
CA MET A 47 10.98 10.65 -0.72
C MET A 47 11.43 9.65 -1.79
N ARG A 48 12.74 9.60 -2.08
CA ARG A 48 13.29 8.63 -3.04
C ARG A 48 13.04 7.19 -2.62
N TYR A 49 13.20 6.88 -1.33
CA TYR A 49 12.93 5.55 -0.81
C TYR A 49 11.43 5.22 -0.74
N ALA A 50 10.58 6.20 -0.41
CA ALA A 50 9.14 6.01 -0.51
C ALA A 50 8.70 5.64 -1.94
N PHE A 51 9.26 6.30 -2.96
CA PHE A 51 9.02 5.93 -4.35
C PHE A 51 9.58 4.55 -4.68
N PHE A 52 10.71 4.17 -4.10
CA PHE A 52 11.30 2.85 -4.31
C PHE A 52 10.45 1.73 -3.71
N HIS A 53 9.94 1.89 -2.50
CA HIS A 53 9.14 0.87 -1.83
C HIS A 53 7.73 0.71 -2.40
N TRP A 54 7.18 1.76 -3.03
CA TRP A 54 5.79 1.80 -3.53
C TRP A 54 5.65 1.98 -5.05
N GLY A 55 6.79 2.02 -5.77
CA GLY A 55 6.89 2.21 -7.21
C GLY A 55 7.02 0.91 -7.99
N LEU A 56 7.99 0.84 -8.90
CA LEU A 56 8.06 -0.25 -9.90
C LEU A 56 8.19 -1.65 -9.28
N HIS A 57 8.98 -1.79 -8.22
CA HIS A 57 9.31 -3.08 -7.61
C HIS A 57 8.11 -3.88 -7.08
N PRO A 58 7.23 -3.37 -6.18
CA PRO A 58 6.06 -4.13 -5.74
C PRO A 58 5.16 -4.52 -6.91
N TRP A 59 4.93 -3.60 -7.84
CA TRP A 59 4.06 -3.85 -8.98
C TRP A 59 4.66 -4.82 -10.00
N ALA A 60 5.97 -4.88 -10.12
CA ALA A 60 6.66 -5.91 -10.91
C ALA A 60 6.52 -7.31 -10.30
N ILE A 61 6.58 -7.43 -8.95
CA ILE A 61 6.31 -8.69 -8.25
C ILE A 61 4.89 -9.18 -8.58
N TYR A 62 3.90 -8.28 -8.49
CA TYR A 62 2.51 -8.59 -8.80
C TYR A 62 2.28 -8.89 -10.28
N ALA A 63 2.92 -8.15 -11.19
CA ALA A 63 2.85 -8.42 -12.62
C ALA A 63 3.43 -9.79 -12.96
N LEU A 64 4.55 -10.19 -12.34
CA LEU A 64 5.17 -11.48 -12.58
C LEU A 64 4.22 -12.64 -12.21
N ILE A 65 3.70 -12.62 -10.98
CA ILE A 65 2.79 -13.67 -10.50
C ILE A 65 1.46 -13.63 -11.27
N GLY A 66 0.89 -12.44 -11.45
CA GLY A 66 -0.38 -12.26 -12.16
C GLY A 66 -0.32 -12.68 -13.63
N LEU A 67 0.78 -12.38 -14.34
CA LEU A 67 0.96 -12.80 -15.73
C LEU A 67 1.06 -14.32 -15.83
N ALA A 68 1.86 -14.94 -14.96
CA ALA A 68 2.01 -16.39 -14.94
C ALA A 68 0.68 -17.08 -14.62
N MET A 69 -0.06 -16.61 -13.60
CA MET A 69 -1.39 -17.11 -13.28
C MET A 69 -2.37 -16.95 -14.44
N ALA A 70 -2.42 -15.76 -15.06
CA ALA A 70 -3.29 -15.50 -16.21
C ALA A 70 -3.00 -16.44 -17.38
N TRP A 71 -1.72 -16.66 -17.69
CA TRP A 71 -1.32 -17.54 -18.78
C TRP A 71 -1.69 -19.01 -18.51
N PHE A 72 -1.38 -19.53 -17.31
CA PHE A 72 -1.74 -20.91 -16.97
C PHE A 72 -3.26 -21.11 -16.92
N GLN A 73 -4.00 -20.14 -16.40
CA GLN A 73 -5.44 -20.24 -16.29
C GLN A 73 -6.13 -20.12 -17.66
N PHE A 74 -5.80 -19.10 -18.46
CA PHE A 74 -6.55 -18.77 -19.67
C PHE A 74 -5.95 -19.31 -20.97
N ASN A 75 -4.63 -19.50 -21.05
CA ASN A 75 -3.97 -20.02 -22.25
C ASN A 75 -3.73 -21.53 -22.18
N ARG A 76 -3.59 -22.08 -20.96
CA ARG A 76 -3.38 -23.53 -20.74
C ARG A 76 -4.59 -24.25 -20.14
N ASN A 77 -5.71 -23.56 -19.90
CA ASN A 77 -6.89 -24.10 -19.23
C ASN A 77 -6.54 -24.83 -17.91
N GLY A 78 -5.58 -24.27 -17.16
CA GLY A 78 -5.16 -24.75 -15.84
C GLY A 78 -6.15 -24.39 -14.74
N ARG A 79 -5.86 -24.84 -13.51
CA ARG A 79 -6.75 -24.60 -12.35
C ARG A 79 -6.67 -23.16 -11.85
N GLY A 80 -5.60 -22.45 -12.19
CA GLY A 80 -5.34 -21.09 -11.71
C GLY A 80 -4.78 -21.06 -10.29
N LEU A 81 -4.17 -22.16 -9.84
CA LEU A 81 -3.51 -22.27 -8.54
C LEU A 81 -2.03 -21.87 -8.65
N ILE A 82 -1.42 -21.44 -7.54
CA ILE A 82 0.00 -21.07 -7.53
C ILE A 82 0.89 -22.25 -7.92
N SER A 83 0.51 -23.47 -7.50
CA SER A 83 1.20 -24.68 -7.91
C SER A 83 1.27 -24.86 -9.42
N ASP A 84 0.28 -24.40 -10.20
CA ASP A 84 0.25 -24.60 -11.65
C ASP A 84 1.44 -23.90 -12.35
N LEU A 85 1.96 -22.81 -11.76
CA LEU A 85 3.14 -22.11 -12.26
C LEU A 85 4.40 -22.99 -12.26
N LEU A 86 4.42 -24.02 -11.40
CA LEU A 86 5.56 -24.93 -11.27
C LEU A 86 5.52 -26.08 -12.28
N GLN A 87 4.43 -26.25 -13.06
CA GLN A 87 4.31 -27.33 -14.04
C GLN A 87 5.56 -27.46 -14.96
N PRO A 88 6.17 -26.38 -15.49
CA PRO A 88 7.33 -26.50 -16.37
C PRO A 88 8.60 -26.99 -15.67
N VAL A 89 8.68 -26.84 -14.34
CA VAL A 89 9.87 -27.16 -13.54
C VAL A 89 9.76 -28.55 -12.93
N ILE A 90 8.61 -28.88 -12.34
CA ILE A 90 8.40 -30.13 -11.58
C ILE A 90 7.45 -31.13 -12.26
N GLY A 91 7.00 -30.83 -13.48
CA GLY A 91 6.14 -31.70 -14.27
C GLY A 91 4.83 -32.03 -13.55
N ALA A 92 4.44 -33.31 -13.51
CA ALA A 92 3.19 -33.76 -12.90
C ALA A 92 3.09 -33.50 -11.37
N HIS A 93 4.22 -33.29 -10.68
CA HIS A 93 4.25 -33.09 -9.23
C HIS A 93 3.56 -31.79 -8.78
N HIS A 94 3.31 -30.84 -9.68
CA HIS A 94 2.51 -29.64 -9.40
C HIS A 94 1.05 -29.95 -9.01
N ARG A 95 0.56 -31.15 -9.32
CA ARG A 95 -0.75 -31.65 -8.87
C ARG A 95 -0.66 -32.62 -7.69
N GLY A 96 0.55 -33.02 -7.31
CA GLY A 96 0.81 -33.90 -6.17
C GLY A 96 1.08 -33.12 -4.88
N TRP A 97 1.72 -33.79 -3.91
CA TRP A 97 1.99 -33.24 -2.58
C TRP A 97 2.81 -31.95 -2.60
N ILE A 98 3.78 -31.81 -3.51
CA ILE A 98 4.58 -30.58 -3.67
C ILE A 98 3.68 -29.40 -4.04
N GLY A 99 2.75 -29.60 -4.97
CA GLY A 99 1.76 -28.59 -5.34
C GLY A 99 0.86 -28.19 -4.17
N THR A 100 0.41 -29.15 -3.37
CA THR A 100 -0.37 -28.88 -2.16
C THR A 100 0.40 -28.03 -1.16
N VAL A 101 1.67 -28.37 -0.88
CA VAL A 101 2.54 -27.59 0.03
C VAL A 101 2.68 -26.15 -0.45
N VAL A 102 2.92 -25.94 -1.75
CA VAL A 102 3.05 -24.60 -2.34
C VAL A 102 1.75 -23.80 -2.23
N ASN A 103 0.60 -24.42 -2.50
CA ASN A 103 -0.69 -23.74 -2.37
C ASN A 103 -1.00 -23.38 -0.92
N VAL A 104 -0.73 -24.28 0.04
CA VAL A 104 -0.88 -23.99 1.47
C VAL A 104 0.04 -22.84 1.88
N ALA A 105 1.30 -22.85 1.46
CA ALA A 105 2.24 -21.76 1.73
C ALA A 105 1.74 -20.43 1.16
N ALA A 106 1.16 -20.42 -0.05
CA ALA A 106 0.58 -19.23 -0.66
C ALA A 106 -0.63 -18.68 0.12
N VAL A 107 -1.52 -19.57 0.61
CA VAL A 107 -2.66 -19.21 1.47
C VAL A 107 -2.18 -18.62 2.79
N VAL A 108 -1.23 -19.27 3.46
CA VAL A 108 -0.65 -18.78 4.72
C VAL A 108 0.05 -17.43 4.54
N ALA A 109 0.86 -17.27 3.48
CA ALA A 109 1.52 -16.01 3.16
C ALA A 109 0.50 -14.89 2.91
N THR A 110 -0.56 -15.18 2.14
CA THR A 110 -1.65 -14.25 1.90
C THR A 110 -2.34 -13.83 3.20
N ALA A 111 -2.69 -14.79 4.06
CA ALA A 111 -3.35 -14.53 5.33
C ALA A 111 -2.49 -13.63 6.25
N ILE A 112 -1.19 -13.91 6.35
CA ILE A 112 -0.24 -13.09 7.13
C ILE A 112 -0.17 -11.67 6.56
N GLY A 113 0.00 -11.52 5.24
CA GLY A 113 0.09 -10.20 4.64
C GLY A 113 -1.20 -9.38 4.77
N VAL A 114 -2.35 -10.02 4.65
CA VAL A 114 -3.66 -9.37 4.86
C VAL A 114 -3.80 -8.95 6.33
N ALA A 115 -3.44 -9.83 7.28
CA ALA A 115 -3.48 -9.52 8.71
C ALA A 115 -2.61 -8.30 9.06
N THR A 116 -1.40 -8.19 8.50
CA THR A 116 -0.54 -7.00 8.67
C THR A 116 -1.24 -5.72 8.21
N THR A 117 -1.90 -5.78 7.05
CA THR A 117 -2.59 -4.61 6.48
C THR A 117 -3.82 -4.20 7.29
N LEU A 118 -4.60 -5.18 7.78
CA LEU A 118 -5.72 -4.93 8.68
C LEU A 118 -5.23 -4.42 10.05
N GLY A 119 -4.06 -4.86 10.52
CA GLY A 119 -3.39 -4.32 11.70
C GLY A 119 -3.12 -2.83 11.57
N PHE A 120 -2.45 -2.42 10.47
CA PHE A 120 -2.24 -1.00 10.15
C PHE A 120 -3.57 -0.22 10.07
N GLY A 121 -4.59 -0.82 9.47
CA GLY A 121 -5.91 -0.20 9.37
C GLY A 121 -6.53 0.03 10.73
N THR A 122 -6.43 -0.94 11.62
CA THR A 122 -7.00 -0.89 12.98
C THR A 122 -6.42 0.27 13.77
N ILE A 123 -5.09 0.37 13.84
CA ILE A 123 -4.41 1.43 14.60
C ILE A 123 -4.65 2.81 13.95
N GLN A 124 -4.68 2.89 12.61
CA GLN A 124 -4.99 4.14 11.91
C GLN A 124 -6.42 4.62 12.12
N ILE A 125 -7.39 3.70 12.13
CA ILE A 125 -8.79 4.01 12.43
C ILE A 125 -8.91 4.47 13.88
N ALA A 126 -8.23 3.81 14.83
CA ALA A 126 -8.25 4.21 16.23
C ALA A 126 -7.69 5.63 16.43
N ALA A 127 -6.54 5.94 15.82
CA ALA A 127 -5.99 7.30 15.81
C ALA A 127 -6.94 8.32 15.17
N GLY A 128 -7.65 7.93 14.10
CA GLY A 128 -8.67 8.77 13.46
C GLY A 128 -9.90 9.00 14.35
N LEU A 129 -10.37 7.98 15.07
CA LEU A 129 -11.46 8.12 16.05
C LEU A 129 -11.05 9.03 17.20
N GLN A 130 -9.80 8.94 17.66
CA GLN A 130 -9.26 9.86 18.66
C GLN A 130 -9.24 11.29 18.14
N ARG A 131 -8.76 11.50 16.91
CA ARG A 131 -8.71 12.84 16.30
C ARG A 131 -10.09 13.44 16.08
N VAL A 132 -11.08 12.63 15.68
CA VAL A 132 -12.39 13.09 15.24
C VAL A 132 -13.41 13.17 16.37
N PHE A 133 -13.44 12.17 17.23
CA PHE A 133 -14.45 12.00 18.28
C PHE A 133 -13.87 12.05 19.70
N GLY A 134 -12.55 12.16 19.85
CA GLY A 134 -11.90 12.14 21.16
C GLY A 134 -11.88 10.76 21.83
N ILE A 135 -12.20 9.69 21.08
CA ILE A 135 -12.18 8.30 21.60
C ILE A 135 -10.73 7.83 21.63
N GLY A 136 -10.15 7.66 22.83
CA GLY A 136 -8.73 7.34 22.98
C GLY A 136 -8.30 6.06 22.27
N ASP A 137 -7.13 6.08 21.62
CA ASP A 137 -6.52 4.87 21.07
C ASP A 137 -6.06 3.94 22.19
N SER A 138 -6.67 2.76 22.24
CA SER A 138 -6.38 1.74 23.24
C SER A 138 -6.71 0.36 22.68
N ILE A 139 -6.11 -0.69 23.25
CA ILE A 139 -6.35 -2.09 22.84
C ILE A 139 -7.86 -2.42 22.81
N PRO A 140 -8.69 -2.04 23.81
CA PRO A 140 -10.14 -2.29 23.75
C PRO A 140 -10.83 -1.62 22.55
N VAL A 141 -10.42 -0.40 22.18
CA VAL A 141 -10.97 0.31 21.00
C VAL A 141 -10.54 -0.40 19.72
N GLN A 142 -9.27 -0.78 19.61
CA GLN A 142 -8.74 -1.54 18.47
C GLN A 142 -9.46 -2.89 18.29
N LEU A 143 -9.66 -3.65 19.37
CA LEU A 143 -10.42 -4.91 19.35
C LEU A 143 -11.89 -4.67 18.96
N THR A 144 -12.48 -3.54 19.38
CA THR A 144 -13.84 -3.16 18.99
C THR A 144 -13.93 -2.85 17.50
N ILE A 145 -12.95 -2.11 16.95
CA ILE A 145 -12.87 -1.82 15.50
C ILE A 145 -12.80 -3.13 14.71
N ILE A 146 -11.94 -4.07 15.12
CA ILE A 146 -11.82 -5.38 14.48
C ILE A 146 -13.15 -6.16 14.56
N ALA A 147 -13.79 -6.18 15.72
CA ALA A 147 -15.06 -6.88 15.92
C ALA A 147 -16.20 -6.29 15.06
N VAL A 148 -16.31 -4.97 15.01
CA VAL A 148 -17.29 -4.28 14.16
C VAL A 148 -17.02 -4.56 12.69
N ALA A 149 -15.76 -4.44 12.25
CA ALA A 149 -15.37 -4.73 10.88
C ALA A 149 -15.66 -6.19 10.51
N PHE A 150 -15.41 -7.14 11.42
CA PHE A 150 -15.76 -8.55 11.24
C PHE A 150 -17.26 -8.75 11.02
N VAL A 151 -18.12 -8.11 11.83
CA VAL A 151 -19.58 -8.19 11.65
C VAL A 151 -20.01 -7.60 10.30
N LEU A 152 -19.46 -6.44 9.91
CA LEU A 152 -19.76 -5.79 8.64
C LEU A 152 -19.35 -6.65 7.44
N TYR A 153 -18.16 -7.24 7.51
CA TYR A 153 -17.64 -8.17 6.50
C TYR A 153 -18.51 -9.45 6.42
N MET A 154 -18.91 -10.05 7.55
CA MET A 154 -19.79 -11.23 7.56
C MET A 154 -21.17 -10.92 6.96
N ALA A 155 -21.70 -9.72 7.20
CA ALA A 155 -22.94 -9.27 6.58
C ALA A 155 -22.78 -9.02 5.06
N SER A 156 -21.66 -8.45 4.62
CA SER A 156 -21.32 -8.24 3.21
C SER A 156 -21.21 -9.57 2.45
N THR A 157 -20.51 -10.55 3.04
CA THR A 157 -20.30 -11.86 2.42
C THR A 157 -21.58 -12.68 2.30
N THR A 158 -22.46 -12.65 3.30
CA THR A 158 -23.72 -13.39 3.31
C THR A 158 -24.82 -12.75 2.42
N SER A 159 -24.78 -11.43 2.19
CA SER A 159 -25.78 -10.71 1.39
C SER A 159 -25.52 -10.71 -0.13
N GLY A 160 -24.43 -11.32 -0.59
CA GLY A 160 -24.07 -11.40 -2.00
C GLY A 160 -22.96 -10.42 -2.38
N VAL A 161 -21.72 -10.84 -2.09
CA VAL A 161 -20.41 -10.22 -2.33
C VAL A 161 -20.31 -9.35 -3.60
N ASN A 162 -20.89 -9.80 -4.73
CA ASN A 162 -20.58 -9.22 -6.04
C ASN A 162 -21.12 -7.80 -6.29
N ARG A 163 -22.23 -7.39 -5.66
CA ARG A 163 -22.78 -6.02 -5.86
C ARG A 163 -22.24 -5.02 -4.84
N GLY A 164 -22.15 -5.41 -3.57
CA GLY A 164 -21.68 -4.56 -2.47
C GLY A 164 -20.23 -4.10 -2.65
N ILE A 165 -19.31 -5.06 -2.90
CA ILE A 165 -17.89 -4.76 -3.09
C ILE A 165 -17.66 -3.78 -4.22
N LYS A 166 -18.34 -3.97 -5.36
CA LYS A 166 -18.12 -3.11 -6.54
C LYS A 166 -18.52 -1.66 -6.26
N TRP A 167 -19.64 -1.45 -5.55
CA TRP A 167 -20.08 -0.09 -5.22
C TRP A 167 -19.20 0.54 -4.14
N LEU A 168 -18.92 -0.19 -3.05
CA LEU A 168 -18.03 0.28 -1.98
C LEU A 168 -16.63 0.60 -2.51
N SER A 169 -16.06 -0.26 -3.35
CA SER A 169 -14.73 -0.06 -3.95
C SER A 169 -14.69 1.19 -4.85
N ASN A 170 -15.69 1.38 -5.71
CA ASN A 170 -15.77 2.58 -6.56
C ASN A 170 -15.96 3.87 -5.75
N PHE A 171 -16.83 3.83 -4.74
CA PHE A 171 -17.02 4.96 -3.82
C PHE A 171 -15.72 5.28 -3.08
N ASN A 172 -15.02 4.25 -2.60
CA ASN A 172 -13.78 4.41 -1.87
C ASN A 172 -12.66 5.00 -2.74
N LEU A 173 -12.54 4.55 -3.99
CA LEU A 173 -11.63 5.15 -4.97
C LEU A 173 -11.97 6.62 -5.24
N GLY A 174 -13.25 6.96 -5.35
CA GLY A 174 -13.70 8.34 -5.47
C GLY A 174 -13.30 9.18 -4.24
N LEU A 175 -13.50 8.63 -3.04
CA LEU A 175 -13.14 9.30 -1.80
C LEU A 175 -11.63 9.51 -1.66
N ALA A 176 -10.82 8.52 -2.07
CA ALA A 176 -9.36 8.64 -2.09
C ALA A 176 -8.91 9.72 -3.08
N ALA A 177 -9.51 9.78 -4.27
CA ALA A 177 -9.23 10.81 -5.26
C ALA A 177 -9.62 12.22 -4.74
N VAL A 178 -10.75 12.34 -4.06
CA VAL A 178 -11.18 13.60 -3.42
C VAL A 178 -10.20 14.01 -2.33
N LEU A 179 -9.79 13.10 -1.45
CA LEU A 179 -8.83 13.39 -0.40
C LEU A 179 -7.48 13.83 -0.98
N LEU A 180 -6.98 13.12 -1.99
CA LEU A 180 -5.75 13.48 -2.70
C LEU A 180 -5.86 14.88 -3.33
N ALA A 181 -6.97 15.17 -4.02
CA ALA A 181 -7.19 16.48 -4.65
C ALA A 181 -7.27 17.61 -3.60
N LEU A 182 -7.97 17.38 -2.50
CA LEU A 182 -8.07 18.36 -1.41
C LEU A 182 -6.70 18.65 -0.80
N VAL A 183 -5.91 17.63 -0.44
CA VAL A 183 -4.57 17.84 0.13
C VAL A 183 -3.64 18.51 -0.89
N MET A 184 -3.74 18.15 -2.18
CA MET A 184 -2.94 18.78 -3.24
C MET A 184 -3.23 20.28 -3.41
N VAL A 185 -4.50 20.69 -3.31
CA VAL A 185 -4.94 22.09 -3.48
C VAL A 185 -4.76 22.91 -2.21
N LEU A 186 -5.05 22.32 -1.06
CA LEU A 186 -4.97 22.99 0.25
C LEU A 186 -3.55 23.01 0.83
N GLY A 187 -2.70 22.09 0.40
CA GLY A 187 -1.29 22.00 0.76
C GLY A 187 -0.38 22.86 -0.13
N PRO A 188 0.95 22.72 0.02
CA PRO A 188 1.93 23.50 -0.72
C PRO A 188 2.07 23.00 -2.17
N THR A 189 1.09 23.31 -3.04
CA THR A 189 0.96 22.73 -4.39
C THR A 189 2.24 22.82 -5.22
N GLY A 190 2.93 23.97 -5.23
CA GLY A 190 4.20 24.11 -5.96
C GLY A 190 5.28 23.13 -5.45
N PHE A 191 5.42 23.02 -4.13
CA PHE A 191 6.35 22.08 -3.51
C PHE A 191 6.01 20.62 -3.80
N ILE A 192 4.71 20.28 -3.88
CA ILE A 192 4.25 18.93 -4.23
C ILE A 192 4.70 18.56 -5.65
N PHE A 193 4.53 19.45 -6.64
CA PHE A 193 4.93 19.18 -8.02
C PHE A 193 6.46 19.16 -8.19
N ASP A 194 7.18 20.03 -7.48
CA ASP A 194 8.64 20.03 -7.45
C ASP A 194 9.18 18.73 -6.85
N THR A 195 8.57 18.28 -5.74
CA THR A 195 8.88 17.00 -5.09
C THR A 195 8.60 15.84 -6.05
N PHE A 196 7.41 15.79 -6.66
CA PHE A 196 7.08 14.73 -7.62
C PHE A 196 8.11 14.63 -8.74
N THR A 197 8.39 15.76 -9.40
CA THR A 197 9.29 15.80 -10.57
C THR A 197 10.72 15.44 -10.19
N THR A 198 11.24 16.05 -9.11
CA THR A 198 12.61 15.83 -8.65
C THR A 198 12.81 14.42 -8.12
N THR A 199 11.85 13.92 -7.35
CA THR A 199 11.93 12.56 -6.78
C THR A 199 11.86 11.50 -7.87
N ILE A 200 11.02 11.64 -8.91
CA ILE A 200 11.05 10.74 -10.08
C ILE A 200 12.44 10.67 -10.68
N GLY A 201 13.05 11.82 -10.99
CA GLY A 201 14.39 11.87 -11.58
C GLY A 201 15.43 11.18 -10.68
N SER A 202 15.41 11.47 -9.39
CA SER A 202 16.33 10.87 -8.41
C SER A 202 16.10 9.36 -8.23
N TYR A 203 14.86 8.90 -8.27
CA TYR A 203 14.47 7.50 -8.15
C TYR A 203 14.98 6.70 -9.33
N LEU A 204 14.75 7.19 -10.55
CA LEU A 204 15.23 6.53 -11.77
C LEU A 204 16.76 6.48 -11.80
N ASN A 205 17.44 7.55 -11.38
CA ASN A 205 18.90 7.59 -11.32
C ASN A 205 19.49 6.59 -10.31
N SER A 206 18.86 6.42 -9.14
CA SER A 206 19.37 5.55 -8.07
C SER A 206 18.77 4.13 -8.07
N LEU A 207 17.94 3.79 -9.06
CA LEU A 207 17.14 2.55 -9.06
C LEU A 207 17.99 1.30 -8.86
N VAL A 208 19.08 1.16 -9.62
CA VAL A 208 19.97 -0.02 -9.56
C VAL A 208 20.67 -0.09 -8.21
N THR A 209 21.23 1.02 -7.73
CA THR A 209 21.94 1.08 -6.45
C THR A 209 21.02 0.75 -5.28
N MET A 210 19.79 1.29 -5.26
CA MET A 210 18.81 0.96 -4.22
C MET A 210 18.35 -0.50 -4.30
N SER A 211 18.19 -1.05 -5.51
CA SER A 211 17.79 -2.44 -5.73
C SER A 211 18.78 -3.47 -5.19
N LEU A 212 20.07 -3.13 -5.18
CA LEU A 212 21.15 -4.00 -4.73
C LEU A 212 21.73 -3.55 -3.38
N ARG A 213 21.07 -2.63 -2.68
CA ARG A 213 21.61 -2.06 -1.46
C ARG A 213 21.51 -3.04 -0.31
N MET A 214 22.67 -3.30 0.29
CA MET A 214 22.81 -3.91 1.60
C MET A 214 23.68 -3.00 2.48
N SER A 215 23.74 -3.29 3.77
CA SER A 215 24.51 -2.51 4.75
C SER A 215 25.70 -3.27 5.35
N PRO A 216 26.56 -3.96 4.56
CA PRO A 216 27.59 -4.86 5.10
C PRO A 216 28.69 -4.14 5.89
N PHE A 217 28.89 -2.84 5.65
CA PHE A 217 29.91 -2.01 6.28
C PHE A 217 29.35 -1.10 7.38
N SER A 218 28.12 -1.36 7.84
CA SER A 218 27.50 -0.63 8.95
C SER A 218 26.70 -1.59 9.83
N GLY A 219 26.57 -1.31 11.13
CA GLY A 219 25.64 -2.02 12.00
C GLY A 219 24.16 -1.64 11.82
N SER A 220 23.82 -0.90 10.76
CA SER A 220 22.47 -0.38 10.53
C SER A 220 21.50 -1.48 10.10
N THR A 221 20.38 -1.58 10.82
CA THR A 221 19.26 -2.48 10.50
C THR A 221 18.26 -1.86 9.51
N TRP A 222 18.45 -0.61 9.09
CA TRP A 222 17.46 0.15 8.33
C TRP A 222 16.97 -0.58 7.07
N VAL A 223 17.87 -1.22 6.32
CA VAL A 223 17.50 -1.98 5.11
C VAL A 223 16.63 -3.19 5.46
N ALA A 224 16.86 -3.82 6.61
CA ALA A 224 16.03 -4.91 7.10
C ALA A 224 14.65 -4.41 7.53
N ASP A 225 14.62 -3.33 8.31
CA ASP A 225 13.41 -2.76 8.91
C ASP A 225 12.47 -2.15 7.86
N TRP A 226 13.00 -1.67 6.73
CA TRP A 226 12.22 -1.01 5.68
C TRP A 226 12.18 -1.82 4.38
N THR A 227 13.30 -1.88 3.65
CA THR A 227 13.32 -2.45 2.31
C THR A 227 13.00 -3.94 2.30
N ILE A 228 13.62 -4.73 3.19
CA ILE A 228 13.37 -6.17 3.28
C ILE A 228 11.98 -6.43 3.85
N PHE A 229 11.52 -5.66 4.84
CA PHE A 229 10.15 -5.72 5.35
C PHE A 229 9.14 -5.53 4.22
N TYR A 230 9.28 -4.48 3.41
CA TYR A 230 8.41 -4.23 2.26
C TYR A 230 8.47 -5.35 1.23
N TRP A 231 9.67 -5.84 0.86
CA TRP A 231 9.77 -6.96 -0.08
C TRP A 231 9.10 -8.23 0.45
N ALA A 232 9.29 -8.56 1.72
CA ALA A 232 8.62 -9.70 2.34
C ALA A 232 7.09 -9.50 2.32
N TRP A 233 6.60 -8.31 2.65
CA TRP A 233 5.18 -7.98 2.62
C TRP A 233 4.58 -8.09 1.21
N TRP A 234 5.24 -7.51 0.21
CA TRP A 234 4.80 -7.56 -1.18
C TRP A 234 4.83 -8.98 -1.75
N ILE A 235 5.84 -9.78 -1.43
CA ILE A 235 5.89 -11.19 -1.82
C ILE A 235 4.75 -11.98 -1.16
N ALA A 236 4.47 -11.73 0.13
CA ALA A 236 3.39 -12.39 0.85
C ALA A 236 2.00 -12.07 0.23
N TRP A 237 1.83 -10.87 -0.32
CA TRP A 237 0.63 -10.44 -1.05
C TRP A 237 0.54 -10.94 -2.49
N ALA A 238 1.66 -11.37 -3.08
CA ALA A 238 1.74 -11.64 -4.50
C ALA A 238 0.75 -12.72 -5.01
N PRO A 239 0.48 -13.82 -4.28
CA PRO A 239 -0.53 -14.79 -4.69
C PRO A 239 -1.94 -14.19 -4.80
N PHE A 240 -2.32 -13.38 -3.81
CA PHE A 240 -3.61 -12.72 -3.75
C PHE A 240 -3.79 -11.70 -4.88
N VAL A 241 -2.88 -10.73 -4.93
CA VAL A 241 -2.93 -9.63 -5.90
C VAL A 241 -2.74 -10.17 -7.32
N GLY A 242 -1.83 -11.12 -7.50
CA GLY A 242 -1.60 -11.79 -8.78
C GLY A 242 -2.85 -12.51 -9.31
N SER A 243 -3.57 -13.25 -8.46
CA SER A 243 -4.82 -13.91 -8.85
C SER A 243 -5.89 -12.90 -9.27
N PHE A 244 -6.04 -11.81 -8.51
CA PHE A 244 -6.98 -10.75 -8.85
C PHE A 244 -6.64 -10.11 -10.21
N ILE A 245 -5.39 -9.68 -10.37
CA ILE A 245 -4.89 -9.04 -11.59
C ILE A 245 -5.06 -9.97 -12.80
N ALA A 246 -4.79 -11.27 -12.63
CA ALA A 246 -5.01 -12.27 -13.67
C ALA A 246 -6.47 -12.28 -14.15
N ARG A 247 -7.42 -12.43 -13.21
CA ARG A 247 -8.86 -12.52 -13.51
C ARG A 247 -9.38 -11.29 -14.25
N VAL A 248 -8.98 -10.09 -13.82
CA VAL A 248 -9.46 -8.83 -14.43
C VAL A 248 -8.77 -8.49 -15.76
N SER A 249 -7.67 -9.17 -16.10
CA SER A 249 -6.86 -8.89 -17.29
C SER A 249 -7.03 -9.90 -18.43
N ARG A 250 -8.07 -10.74 -18.39
CA ARG A 250 -8.36 -11.71 -19.46
C ARG A 250 -8.52 -11.02 -20.82
N GLY A 251 -7.84 -11.55 -21.84
CA GLY A 251 -7.90 -11.05 -23.22
C GLY A 251 -6.97 -9.87 -23.52
N ARG A 252 -6.14 -9.43 -22.56
CA ARG A 252 -5.09 -8.44 -22.79
C ARG A 252 -3.85 -9.06 -23.39
N SER A 253 -3.13 -8.29 -24.21
CA SER A 253 -1.78 -8.68 -24.62
C SER A 253 -0.81 -8.61 -23.43
N ILE A 254 0.27 -9.39 -23.48
CA ILE A 254 1.31 -9.38 -22.44
C ILE A 254 1.89 -7.98 -22.25
N ARG A 255 2.11 -7.24 -23.35
CA ARG A 255 2.65 -5.88 -23.30
C ARG A 255 1.71 -4.92 -22.57
N GLU A 256 0.43 -4.93 -22.92
CA GLU A 256 -0.57 -4.10 -22.23
C GLU A 256 -0.67 -4.48 -20.76
N PHE A 257 -0.68 -5.78 -20.45
CA PHE A 257 -0.71 -6.28 -19.07
C PHE A 257 0.45 -5.71 -18.25
N VAL A 258 1.69 -5.90 -18.70
CA VAL A 258 2.87 -5.48 -17.93
C VAL A 258 2.92 -3.96 -17.77
N LEU A 259 2.68 -3.20 -18.84
CA LEU A 259 2.67 -1.74 -18.75
C LEU A 259 1.54 -1.22 -17.86
N GLY A 260 0.34 -1.78 -17.97
CA GLY A 260 -0.81 -1.36 -17.18
C GLY A 260 -0.67 -1.70 -15.69
N VAL A 261 -0.13 -2.87 -15.37
CA VAL A 261 0.02 -3.33 -13.98
C VAL A 261 1.21 -2.66 -13.29
N VAL A 262 2.31 -2.39 -14.01
CA VAL A 262 3.51 -1.82 -13.39
C VAL A 262 3.47 -0.29 -13.39
N ILE A 263 3.22 0.34 -14.54
CA ILE A 263 3.44 1.79 -14.68
C ILE A 263 2.31 2.59 -14.05
N ALA A 264 1.05 2.24 -14.33
CA ALA A 264 -0.08 3.06 -13.89
C ALA A 264 -0.17 3.14 -12.35
N PRO A 265 -0.04 2.03 -11.60
CA PRO A 265 -0.08 2.13 -10.15
C PRO A 265 1.18 2.76 -9.53
N SER A 266 2.35 2.58 -10.15
CA SER A 266 3.58 3.27 -9.71
C SER A 266 3.44 4.79 -9.79
N VAL A 267 2.92 5.32 -10.90
CA VAL A 267 2.70 6.76 -11.07
C VAL A 267 1.69 7.29 -10.03
N LEU A 268 0.64 6.52 -9.74
CA LEU A 268 -0.32 6.88 -8.71
C LEU A 268 0.32 6.89 -7.32
N GLY A 269 1.14 5.89 -6.99
CA GLY A 269 1.93 5.86 -5.76
C GLY A 269 2.85 7.07 -5.65
N PHE A 270 3.58 7.41 -6.71
CA PHE A 270 4.44 8.59 -6.76
C PHE A 270 3.65 9.88 -6.50
N LEU A 271 2.47 10.01 -7.11
CA LEU A 271 1.61 11.15 -6.88
C LEU A 271 1.12 11.20 -5.44
N TRP A 272 0.66 10.08 -4.90
CA TRP A 272 0.19 9.97 -3.52
C TRP A 272 1.28 10.37 -2.52
N PHE A 273 2.48 9.79 -2.63
CA PHE A 273 3.60 10.14 -1.75
C PHE A 273 4.06 11.58 -1.93
N SER A 274 4.00 12.14 -3.14
CA SER A 274 4.31 13.56 -3.34
C SER A 274 3.30 14.47 -2.65
N VAL A 275 2.02 14.11 -2.69
CA VAL A 275 0.94 14.88 -2.05
C VAL A 275 1.03 14.76 -0.53
N PHE A 276 0.97 13.55 0.03
CA PHE A 276 0.94 13.36 1.48
C PHE A 276 2.33 13.46 2.11
N GLY A 277 3.31 12.73 1.58
CA GLY A 277 4.69 12.74 2.06
C GLY A 277 5.39 14.07 1.85
N GLY A 278 5.21 14.67 0.68
CA GLY A 278 5.74 16.01 0.39
C GLY A 278 5.11 17.08 1.29
N THR A 279 3.79 17.05 1.49
CA THR A 279 3.12 17.99 2.42
C THR A 279 3.57 17.78 3.86
N ALA A 280 3.73 16.53 4.30
CA ALA A 280 4.24 16.22 5.64
C ALA A 280 5.65 16.79 5.84
N LEU A 281 6.59 16.52 4.92
CA LEU A 281 7.95 17.06 4.99
C LEU A 281 7.96 18.58 4.94
N TRP A 282 7.14 19.20 4.08
CA TRP A 282 7.03 20.65 4.02
C TRP A 282 6.54 21.23 5.36
N SER A 283 5.54 20.59 5.97
CA SER A 283 4.97 21.02 7.25
C SER A 283 5.97 20.87 8.40
N GLN A 284 6.78 19.82 8.40
CA GLN A 284 7.86 19.62 9.37
C GLN A 284 8.99 20.64 9.20
N ILE A 285 9.43 20.89 7.96
CA ILE A 285 10.64 21.67 7.66
C ILE A 285 10.35 23.17 7.66
N PHE A 286 9.26 23.58 7.02
CA PHE A 286 8.92 24.98 6.77
C PHE A 286 7.66 25.43 7.52
N GLY A 287 6.73 24.51 7.79
CA GLY A 287 5.46 24.79 8.48
C GLY A 287 5.55 24.78 10.01
N HIS A 288 6.69 24.39 10.58
CA HIS A 288 6.93 24.27 12.03
C HIS A 288 5.95 23.35 12.77
N VAL A 289 5.37 22.36 12.09
CA VAL A 289 4.55 21.32 12.72
C VAL A 289 5.44 20.18 13.17
N ASP A 290 5.35 19.78 14.45
CA ASP A 290 6.19 18.72 15.02
C ASP A 290 5.64 17.32 14.70
N LEU A 291 5.80 16.90 13.45
CA LEU A 291 5.47 15.55 12.99
C LEU A 291 6.46 14.51 13.52
N ALA A 292 7.65 14.93 13.98
CA ALA A 292 8.58 14.05 14.66
C ALA A 292 8.05 13.62 16.03
N GLN A 293 7.44 14.54 16.77
CA GLN A 293 6.73 14.21 18.00
C GLN A 293 5.51 13.32 17.73
N ALA A 294 4.73 13.61 16.69
CA ALA A 294 3.62 12.74 16.29
C ALA A 294 4.10 11.31 16.01
N LEU A 295 5.14 11.16 15.19
CA LEU A 295 5.77 9.86 14.93
C LEU A 295 6.21 9.15 16.22
N GLY A 296 6.72 9.90 17.20
CA GLY A 296 7.08 9.37 18.52
C GLY A 296 5.92 8.78 19.32
N ASN A 297 4.69 9.25 19.05
CA ASN A 297 3.46 8.70 19.62
C ASN A 297 2.88 7.53 18.80
N GLY A 298 3.37 7.32 17.58
CA GLY A 298 2.93 6.26 16.67
C GLY A 298 2.88 6.73 15.21
N TYR A 299 3.18 5.82 14.27
CA TYR A 299 3.15 6.11 12.83
C TYR A 299 1.76 6.56 12.37
N GLU A 300 0.74 5.97 12.97
CA GLU A 300 -0.66 6.20 12.68
C GLU A 300 -1.14 7.63 12.97
N THR A 301 -0.45 8.34 13.85
CA THR A 301 -0.83 9.71 14.23
C THR A 301 -0.39 10.75 13.18
N VAL A 302 0.68 10.46 12.42
CA VAL A 302 1.37 11.43 11.55
C VAL A 302 0.44 12.02 10.50
N LEU A 303 -0.43 11.20 9.89
CA LEU A 303 -1.37 11.69 8.87
C LEU A 303 -2.34 12.73 9.45
N PHE A 304 -2.90 12.45 10.63
CA PHE A 304 -3.88 13.32 11.26
C PHE A 304 -3.24 14.61 11.79
N THR A 305 -2.02 14.53 12.34
CA THR A 305 -1.26 15.72 12.71
C THR A 305 -0.83 16.54 11.48
N MET A 306 -0.53 15.90 10.35
CA MET A 306 -0.29 16.62 9.10
C MET A 306 -1.53 17.41 8.68
N PHE A 307 -2.73 16.86 8.83
CA PHE A 307 -3.95 17.62 8.50
C PHE A 307 -4.12 18.87 9.36
N ASP A 308 -3.61 18.91 10.59
CA ASP A 308 -3.65 20.10 11.45
C ASP A 308 -2.84 21.28 10.88
N SER A 309 -1.90 21.01 9.97
CA SER A 309 -1.17 22.04 9.21
C SER A 309 -1.96 22.63 8.04
N LEU A 310 -3.08 22.01 7.66
CA LEU A 310 -3.85 22.36 6.48
C LEU A 310 -5.19 23.03 6.85
N PRO A 311 -5.77 23.83 5.94
CA PRO A 311 -7.15 24.28 6.08
C PRO A 311 -8.12 23.10 6.23
N MET A 312 -9.14 23.28 7.06
CA MET A 312 -10.20 22.29 7.30
C MET A 312 -9.70 20.91 7.82
N PRO A 313 -8.86 20.89 8.88
CA PRO A 313 -8.24 19.66 9.38
C PRO A 313 -9.26 18.59 9.77
N MET A 314 -10.39 19.04 10.32
CA MET A 314 -11.50 18.19 10.76
C MET A 314 -12.18 17.49 9.57
N VAL A 315 -12.38 18.20 8.46
CA VAL A 315 -12.99 17.63 7.24
C VAL A 315 -12.07 16.58 6.64
N LEU A 316 -10.77 16.88 6.50
CA LEU A 316 -9.77 15.94 6.01
C LEU A 316 -9.69 14.67 6.87
N SER A 317 -9.70 14.85 8.20
CA SER A 317 -9.67 13.74 9.16
C SER A 317 -10.91 12.84 9.06
N VAL A 318 -12.12 13.41 8.91
CA VAL A 318 -13.36 12.63 8.72
C VAL A 318 -13.31 11.86 7.40
N ILE A 319 -12.89 12.50 6.31
CA ILE A 319 -12.78 11.85 5.01
C ILE A 319 -11.79 10.67 5.08
N ALA A 320 -10.61 10.88 5.68
CA ALA A 320 -9.61 9.84 5.85
C ALA A 320 -10.11 8.69 6.74
N LEU A 321 -10.82 8.99 7.83
CA LEU A 321 -11.41 7.98 8.70
C LEU A 321 -12.45 7.12 7.96
N VAL A 322 -13.37 7.74 7.22
CA VAL A 322 -14.37 7.02 6.41
C VAL A 322 -13.67 6.17 5.34
N LEU A 323 -12.66 6.73 4.67
CA LEU A 323 -11.84 6.02 3.67
C LEU A 323 -11.20 4.76 4.26
N LEU A 324 -10.60 4.87 5.45
CA LEU A 324 -9.94 3.76 6.13
C LEU A 324 -10.94 2.68 6.55
N MET A 325 -12.10 3.06 7.09
CA MET A 325 -13.17 2.12 7.45
C MET A 325 -13.65 1.32 6.24
N ILE A 326 -13.85 1.97 5.09
CA ILE A 326 -14.29 1.29 3.86
C ILE A 326 -13.16 0.43 3.29
N PHE A 327 -11.91 0.89 3.30
CA PHE A 327 -10.77 0.06 2.89
C PHE A 327 -10.64 -1.18 3.76
N PHE A 328 -10.87 -1.07 5.06
CA PHE A 328 -10.80 -2.21 5.98
C PHE A 328 -11.80 -3.29 5.58
N VAL A 329 -13.08 -2.93 5.44
CA VAL A 329 -14.14 -3.87 5.07
C VAL A 329 -13.90 -4.45 3.67
N THR A 330 -13.57 -3.63 2.68
CA THR A 330 -13.36 -4.09 1.29
C THR A 330 -12.10 -4.94 1.14
N SER A 331 -11.04 -4.69 1.92
CA SER A 331 -9.82 -5.52 1.91
C SER A 331 -10.08 -6.88 2.55
N ALA A 332 -10.80 -6.92 3.67
CA ALA A 332 -11.18 -8.17 4.34
C ALA A 332 -12.07 -9.04 3.43
N ASP A 333 -13.09 -8.43 2.83
CA ASP A 333 -13.99 -9.06 1.85
C ASP A 333 -13.21 -9.68 0.67
N SER A 334 -12.28 -8.91 0.09
CA SER A 334 -11.51 -9.34 -1.08
C SER A 334 -10.55 -10.47 -0.75
N ALA A 335 -9.90 -10.41 0.42
CA ALA A 335 -8.97 -11.45 0.88
C ALA A 335 -9.65 -12.81 1.01
N VAL A 336 -10.84 -12.86 1.63
CA VAL A 336 -11.57 -14.12 1.82
C VAL A 336 -12.07 -14.72 0.51
N LEU A 337 -12.40 -13.91 -0.49
CA LEU A 337 -12.80 -14.44 -1.80
C LEU A 337 -11.66 -15.18 -2.52
N VAL A 338 -10.42 -14.92 -2.14
CA VAL A 338 -9.24 -15.52 -2.76
C VAL A 338 -8.65 -16.65 -1.94
N LEU A 339 -8.74 -16.57 -0.60
CA LEU A 339 -8.40 -17.65 0.32
C LEU A 339 -9.36 -18.84 0.15
#